data_AF-A0A437R2B9-F1
#
_entry.id   AF-A0A437R2B9-F1
#
_cell.length_a   1.000
_cell.length_b   1.000
_cell.length_c   1.000
_cell.angle_alpha   90.00
_cell.angle_beta   90.00
_cell.angle_gamma   90.00
#
_symmetry.space_group_name_H-M   'P 1'
#
loop_
_entity.id
_entity.type
_entity.pdbx_description
1 polymer ?
#
loop_
_entity_poly.entity_id
_entity_poly.type
_entity_poly.pdbx_seq_one_letter_code
_entity_poly.pdbx_strand_id
1 'polypeptide(L)'
;MKKLFIAGLLAASMGSSVQAADQDYKLVTVAGYLNFYLLNLNACQDFHPSVRHAAYDAEKSLYPWLDKLDAKTKNSIDASVISDVVKKRRNALNAQINEGDFTVDHCQAVVKLLTADGLDKTLLKNLD
;
A
#
# COMPACT_ATOMS: atom_id res chain seq x y z
N MET A 1 -49.32 26.22 -32.08
CA MET A 1 -48.90 26.21 -30.65
C MET A 1 -48.75 24.76 -30.23
N LYS A 2 -47.77 24.25 -29.51
CA LYS A 2 -46.43 24.64 -29.05
C LYS A 2 -45.82 23.30 -28.58
N LYS A 3 -44.57 23.03 -28.94
CA LYS A 3 -43.85 21.76 -28.74
C LYS A 3 -43.85 21.34 -27.26
N LEU A 4 -44.11 20.07 -26.97
CA LEU A 4 -43.74 19.46 -25.68
C LEU A 4 -42.62 18.45 -25.92
N PHE A 5 -41.40 18.97 -25.88
CA PHE A 5 -40.21 18.18 -25.62
C PHE A 5 -40.19 17.90 -24.10
N ILE A 6 -40.46 16.66 -23.71
CA ILE A 6 -40.05 16.16 -22.39
C ILE A 6 -39.00 15.10 -22.66
N ALA A 7 -37.77 15.56 -22.84
CA ALA A 7 -36.58 14.74 -22.84
C ALA A 7 -35.68 15.26 -21.72
N GLY A 8 -35.18 14.35 -20.89
CA GLY A 8 -34.01 14.58 -20.05
C GLY A 8 -34.32 14.86 -18.59
N LEU A 9 -34.47 13.81 -17.80
CA LEU A 9 -34.19 13.84 -16.36
C LEU A 9 -33.89 12.43 -15.82
N LEU A 10 -33.06 11.66 -16.53
CA LEU A 10 -32.55 10.36 -16.06
C LEU A 10 -31.16 10.08 -16.64
N ALA A 11 -30.13 10.81 -16.22
CA ALA A 11 -28.74 10.45 -16.52
C ALA A 11 -27.72 11.16 -15.61
N ALA A 12 -27.93 11.21 -14.30
CA ALA A 12 -26.94 11.81 -13.40
C ALA A 12 -26.98 11.21 -11.99
N SER A 13 -26.63 9.93 -11.84
CA SER A 13 -26.29 9.40 -10.51
C SER A 13 -25.48 8.09 -10.48
N MET A 14 -25.16 7.46 -11.61
CA MET A 14 -24.49 6.14 -11.62
C MET A 14 -22.95 6.20 -11.74
N GLY A 15 -22.35 7.38 -11.90
CA GLY A 15 -20.88 7.51 -12.10
C GLY A 15 -20.04 7.56 -10.82
N SER A 16 -20.61 8.05 -9.72
CA SER A 16 -19.82 8.39 -8.53
C SER A 16 -19.42 7.19 -7.67
N SER A 17 -20.26 6.14 -7.62
CA SER A 17 -19.99 4.95 -6.79
C SER A 17 -18.89 4.06 -7.36
N VAL A 18 -18.86 3.90 -8.69
CA VAL A 18 -17.83 3.11 -9.38
C VAL A 18 -16.46 3.79 -9.27
N GLN A 19 -16.42 5.11 -9.39
CA GLN A 19 -15.18 5.88 -9.30
C GLN A 19 -14.62 5.92 -7.86
N ALA A 20 -15.48 6.00 -6.84
CA ALA A 20 -15.05 5.92 -5.44
C ALA A 20 -14.49 4.53 -5.11
N ALA A 21 -15.17 3.46 -5.52
CA ALA A 21 -14.70 2.09 -5.28
C ALA A 21 -13.35 1.79 -5.97
N ASP A 22 -13.12 2.32 -7.18
CA ASP A 22 -11.84 2.18 -7.89
C ASP A 22 -10.70 2.94 -7.19
N GLN A 23 -10.99 4.14 -6.67
CA GLN A 23 -10.01 4.93 -5.92
C GLN A 23 -9.62 4.27 -4.59
N ASP A 24 -10.61 3.74 -3.85
CA ASP A 24 -10.37 3.03 -2.60
C ASP A 24 -9.54 1.76 -2.84
N TYR A 25 -9.84 1.01 -3.89
CA TYR A 25 -9.06 -0.16 -4.29
C TYR A 25 -7.59 0.18 -4.59
N LYS A 26 -7.34 1.28 -5.30
CA LYS A 26 -5.98 1.76 -5.59
C LYS A 26 -5.22 2.12 -4.32
N LEU A 27 -5.84 2.86 -3.41
CA LEU A 27 -5.23 3.24 -2.15
C LEU A 27 -4.96 2.04 -1.24
N VAL A 28 -5.88 1.06 -1.16
CA VAL A 28 -5.67 -0.21 -0.46
C VAL A 28 -4.52 -1.00 -1.08
N THR A 29 -4.40 -0.99 -2.41
CA THR A 29 -3.28 -1.63 -3.11
C THR A 29 -1.94 -0.98 -2.74
N VAL A 30 -1.89 0.35 -2.74
CA VAL A 30 -0.69 1.10 -2.31
C VAL A 30 -0.37 0.86 -0.83
N ALA A 31 -1.37 0.81 0.04
CA ALA A 31 -1.20 0.49 1.46
C ALA A 31 -0.59 -0.91 1.64
N GLY A 32 -1.11 -1.91 0.91
CA GLY A 32 -0.55 -3.26 0.92
C GLY A 32 0.89 -3.32 0.42
N TYR A 33 1.21 -2.53 -0.61
CA TYR A 33 2.57 -2.44 -1.18
C TYR A 33 3.57 -1.80 -0.20
N LEU A 34 3.26 -0.64 0.37
CA LEU A 34 4.14 0.02 1.34
C LEU A 34 4.29 -0.79 2.62
N ASN A 35 3.20 -1.40 3.12
CA ASN A 35 3.24 -2.26 4.30
C ASN A 35 4.06 -3.54 4.08
N PHE A 36 4.13 -4.06 2.85
CA PHE A 36 5.04 -5.17 2.56
C PHE A 36 6.50 -4.80 2.85
N TYR A 37 6.99 -3.67 2.32
CA TYR A 37 8.36 -3.24 2.58
C TYR A 37 8.58 -2.91 4.05
N LEU A 38 7.65 -2.16 4.65
CA LEU A 38 7.79 -1.76 6.06
C LEU A 38 7.91 -2.98 6.97
N LEU A 39 7.01 -3.96 6.84
CA LEU A 39 7.04 -5.17 7.68
C LEU A 39 8.31 -5.99 7.46
N ASN A 40 8.73 -6.19 6.20
CA ASN A 40 9.93 -6.97 5.92
C ASN A 40 11.18 -6.27 6.43
N LEU A 41 11.33 -4.96 6.22
CA LEU A 41 12.49 -4.21 6.70
C LEU A 41 12.59 -4.20 8.22
N ASN A 42 11.47 -4.00 8.93
CA ASN A 42 11.43 -4.08 10.39
C ASN A 42 11.86 -5.48 10.86
N ALA A 43 11.31 -6.55 10.28
CA ALA A 43 11.72 -7.91 10.63
C ALA A 43 13.21 -8.17 10.30
N CYS A 44 13.74 -7.63 9.20
CA CYS A 44 15.16 -7.74 8.87
C CYS A 44 16.06 -7.08 9.92
N GLN A 45 15.65 -5.94 10.48
CA GLN A 45 16.38 -5.26 11.55
C GLN A 45 16.40 -6.09 12.84
N ASP A 46 15.27 -6.73 13.15
CA ASP A 46 15.09 -7.52 14.36
C ASP A 46 15.84 -8.86 14.31
N PHE A 47 15.68 -9.62 13.22
CA PHE A 47 16.13 -11.00 13.15
C PHE A 47 17.51 -11.20 12.52
N HIS A 48 18.02 -10.24 11.75
CA HIS A 48 19.26 -10.40 10.98
C HIS A 48 20.26 -9.26 11.23
N PRO A 49 21.13 -9.35 12.26
CA PRO A 49 22.05 -8.27 12.63
C PRO A 49 22.98 -7.80 11.49
N SER A 50 23.37 -8.69 10.59
CA SER A 50 24.26 -8.39 9.46
C SER A 50 23.67 -7.42 8.44
N VAL A 51 22.34 -7.33 8.34
CA VAL A 51 21.62 -6.47 7.38
C VAL A 51 20.87 -5.33 8.05
N ARG A 52 20.87 -5.27 9.39
CA ARG A 52 20.10 -4.31 10.19
C ARG A 52 20.29 -2.86 9.74
N HIS A 53 21.53 -2.41 9.59
CA HIS A 53 21.81 -1.03 9.19
C HIS A 53 21.29 -0.72 7.79
N ALA A 54 21.50 -1.61 6.83
CA ALA A 54 21.01 -1.44 5.48
C ALA A 54 19.47 -1.44 5.42
N ALA A 55 18.82 -2.28 6.23
CA ALA A 55 17.37 -2.29 6.35
C ALA A 55 16.81 -1.00 6.98
N TYR A 56 17.46 -0.46 8.02
CA TYR A 56 17.11 0.84 8.60
C TYR A 56 17.22 1.99 7.59
N ASP A 57 18.32 2.02 6.82
CA ASP A 57 18.53 3.08 5.84
C ASP A 57 17.53 3.01 4.68
N ALA A 58 17.20 1.79 4.24
CA ALA A 58 16.19 1.57 3.22
C ALA A 58 14.79 1.97 3.70
N GLU A 59 14.43 1.67 4.95
CA GLU A 59 13.11 2.00 5.53
C GLU A 59 12.80 3.50 5.49
N LYS A 60 13.80 4.36 5.69
CA LYS A 60 13.63 5.83 5.66
C LYS A 60 12.99 6.33 4.37
N SER A 61 13.22 5.63 3.25
CA SER A 61 12.64 5.98 1.95
C SER A 61 11.12 5.79 1.89
N LEU A 62 10.54 5.00 2.81
CA LEU A 62 9.11 4.72 2.87
C LEU A 62 8.31 5.84 3.52
N TYR A 63 8.87 6.53 4.52
CA TYR A 63 8.12 7.48 5.35
C TYR A 63 7.41 8.60 4.57
N PRO A 64 8.03 9.27 3.58
CA PRO A 64 7.33 10.29 2.80
C PRO A 64 6.08 9.75 2.08
N TRP A 65 6.09 8.47 1.68
CA TRP A 65 4.95 7.83 1.01
C TRP A 65 3.90 7.34 2.00
N LEU A 66 4.33 6.87 3.16
CA LEU A 66 3.42 6.52 4.26
C LEU A 66 2.65 7.75 4.74
N ASP A 67 3.31 8.91 4.85
CA ASP A 67 2.66 10.19 5.21
C ASP A 67 1.62 10.61 4.16
N LYS A 68 1.97 10.50 2.85
CA LYS A 68 1.02 10.77 1.76
C LYS A 68 -0.18 9.82 1.79
N LEU A 69 0.07 8.53 2.05
CA LEU A 69 -0.99 7.52 2.16
C LEU A 69 -1.92 7.82 3.34
N ASP A 70 -1.38 8.10 4.53
CA ASP A 70 -2.19 8.47 5.70
C ASP A 70 -3.08 9.68 5.38
N ALA A 71 -2.51 10.73 4.79
CA ALA A 71 -3.24 11.93 4.42
C ALA A 71 -4.40 11.67 3.44
N LYS A 72 -4.21 10.78 2.45
CA LYS A 72 -5.27 10.42 1.50
C LYS A 72 -6.33 9.49 2.10
N THR A 73 -5.95 8.59 3.00
CA THR A 73 -6.87 7.56 3.53
C THR A 73 -7.69 8.01 4.73
N LYS A 74 -7.23 9.03 5.49
CA LYS A 74 -7.80 9.48 6.76
C LYS A 74 -9.32 9.71 6.78
N ASN A 75 -9.91 10.10 5.64
CA ASN A 75 -11.35 10.34 5.53
C ASN A 75 -12.01 9.66 4.31
N SER A 76 -11.25 8.84 3.56
CA SER A 76 -11.74 8.28 2.30
C SER A 76 -12.03 6.78 2.39
N ILE A 77 -11.31 6.05 3.25
CA ILE A 77 -11.37 4.59 3.34
C ILE A 77 -11.70 4.18 4.76
N ASP A 78 -12.53 3.16 4.90
CA ASP A 78 -12.72 2.50 6.19
C ASP A 78 -11.38 1.89 6.65
N ALA A 79 -10.86 2.42 7.76
CA ALA A 79 -9.62 1.97 8.37
C ALA A 79 -9.59 0.46 8.66
N SER A 80 -10.76 -0.18 8.81
CA SER A 80 -10.88 -1.63 8.96
C SER A 80 -10.28 -2.40 7.78
N VAL A 81 -10.47 -1.92 6.55
CA VAL A 81 -10.00 -2.57 5.32
C VAL A 81 -8.48 -2.57 5.27
N ILE A 82 -7.86 -1.43 5.55
CA ILE A 82 -6.39 -1.30 5.59
C ILE A 82 -5.84 -2.16 6.73
N SER A 83 -6.46 -2.10 7.91
CA SER A 83 -6.07 -2.89 9.08
C SER A 83 -6.05 -4.39 8.79
N ASP A 84 -7.06 -4.90 8.09
CA ASP A 84 -7.16 -6.34 7.79
C ASP A 84 -6.12 -6.78 6.76
N VAL A 85 -5.83 -5.94 5.76
CA VAL A 85 -4.71 -6.20 4.82
C VAL A 85 -3.37 -6.23 5.57
N VAL A 86 -3.14 -5.29 6.48
CA VAL A 86 -1.92 -5.22 7.29
C VAL A 86 -1.79 -6.46 8.20
N LYS A 87 -2.87 -6.85 8.90
CA LYS A 87 -2.90 -8.06 9.75
C LYS A 87 -2.58 -9.32 8.94
N LYS A 88 -3.22 -9.50 7.78
CA LYS A 88 -2.99 -10.66 6.93
C LYS A 88 -1.52 -10.76 6.50
N ARG A 89 -0.91 -9.64 6.11
CA ARG A 89 0.51 -9.59 5.73
C ARG A 89 1.44 -9.87 6.91
N ARG A 90 1.14 -9.33 8.09
CA ARG A 90 1.89 -9.62 9.32
C ARG A 90 1.83 -11.09 9.67
N ASN A 91 0.66 -11.71 9.59
CA ASN A 91 0.50 -13.14 9.88
C ASN A 91 1.30 -14.00 8.90
N ALA A 92 1.31 -13.65 7.61
CA ALA A 92 2.11 -14.35 6.61
C ALA A 92 3.62 -14.22 6.88
N LEU A 93 4.09 -13.01 7.22
CA LEU A 93 5.50 -12.81 7.59
C LEU A 93 5.89 -13.60 8.84
N ASN A 94 5.04 -13.60 9.87
CA ASN A 94 5.28 -14.38 11.08
C ASN A 94 5.34 -15.88 10.79
N ALA A 95 4.51 -16.39 9.88
CA ALA A 95 4.59 -17.79 9.44
C ALA A 95 5.95 -18.08 8.79
N GLN A 96 6.41 -17.24 7.87
CA GLN A 96 7.73 -17.38 7.22
C GLN A 96 8.88 -17.34 8.24
N ILE A 97 8.79 -16.49 9.26
CA ILE A 97 9.79 -16.43 10.34
C ILE A 97 9.78 -17.74 11.14
N ASN A 98 8.60 -18.23 11.52
CA ASN A 98 8.46 -19.46 12.32
C ASN A 98 8.89 -20.72 11.55
N GLU A 99 8.71 -20.73 10.23
CA GLU A 99 9.10 -21.82 9.34
C GLU A 99 10.60 -21.79 9.01
N GLY A 100 11.31 -20.71 9.36
CA GLY A 100 12.74 -20.54 9.07
C GLY A 100 13.04 -20.04 7.66
N ASP A 101 12.00 -19.69 6.89
CA ASP A 101 12.11 -19.20 5.51
C ASP A 101 12.50 -17.71 5.42
N PHE A 102 12.43 -16.98 6.55
CA PHE A 102 12.87 -15.59 6.62
C PHE A 102 14.39 -15.50 6.81
N THR A 103 15.14 -15.63 5.71
CA THR A 103 16.61 -15.71 5.72
C THR A 103 17.29 -14.34 5.54
N VAL A 104 18.62 -14.31 5.75
CA VAL A 104 19.45 -13.12 5.44
C VAL A 104 19.36 -12.76 3.96
N ASP A 105 19.35 -13.75 3.06
CA ASP A 105 19.27 -13.52 1.61
C ASP A 105 17.94 -12.87 1.21
N HIS A 106 16.83 -13.28 1.85
CA HIS A 106 15.53 -12.62 1.69
C HIS A 106 15.62 -11.14 2.06
N CYS A 107 16.24 -10.84 3.20
CA CYS A 107 16.42 -9.46 3.63
C CYS A 107 17.30 -8.63 2.68
N GLN A 108 18.40 -9.20 2.19
CA GLN A 108 19.25 -8.54 1.21
C GLN A 108 18.49 -8.26 -0.09
N ALA A 109 17.65 -9.20 -0.53
CA ALA A 109 16.80 -9.00 -1.71
C ALA A 109 15.80 -7.86 -1.50
N VAL A 110 15.10 -7.81 -0.35
CA VAL A 110 14.15 -6.72 -0.04
C VAL A 110 14.85 -5.36 -0.02
N VAL A 111 16.01 -5.27 0.64
CA VAL A 111 16.81 -4.03 0.68
C VAL A 111 17.26 -3.64 -0.73
N LYS A 112 17.73 -4.60 -1.53
CA LYS A 112 18.18 -4.34 -2.91
C LYS A 112 17.05 -3.85 -3.80
N LEU A 113 15.87 -4.47 -3.75
CA LEU A 113 14.69 -4.01 -4.50
C LEU A 113 14.40 -2.53 -4.20
N LEU A 114 14.45 -2.15 -2.92
CA LEU A 114 14.15 -0.77 -2.52
C LEU A 114 15.26 0.22 -2.88
N THR A 115 16.52 -0.18 -2.75
CA THR A 115 17.68 0.72 -2.92
C THR A 115 18.20 0.82 -4.35
N ALA A 116 18.09 -0.25 -5.14
CA ALA A 116 18.53 -0.29 -6.53
C ALA A 116 17.41 0.08 -7.51
N ASP A 117 16.24 -0.56 -7.36
CA ASP A 117 15.13 -0.38 -8.31
C ASP A 117 14.21 0.78 -7.88
N GLY A 118 14.16 1.04 -6.57
CA GLY A 118 13.28 2.05 -5.98
C GLY A 118 11.84 1.55 -5.85
N LEU A 119 11.01 2.39 -5.24
CA LEU A 119 9.58 2.10 -5.16
C LEU A 119 8.91 2.24 -6.54
N ASP A 120 7.91 1.40 -6.78
CA ASP A 120 7.13 1.41 -8.02
C ASP A 120 6.35 2.73 -8.16
N LYS A 121 6.90 3.61 -8.99
CA LYS A 121 6.33 4.93 -9.27
C LYS A 121 4.93 4.86 -9.89
N THR A 122 4.56 3.75 -10.54
CA THR A 122 3.23 3.55 -11.11
C THR A 122 2.18 3.40 -10.01
N LEU A 123 2.51 2.64 -8.97
CA LEU A 123 1.66 2.51 -7.78
C LEU A 123 1.62 3.82 -6.99
N LEU A 124 2.78 4.44 -6.79
CA LEU A 124 2.91 5.65 -5.98
C LEU A 124 2.22 6.89 -6.60
N LYS A 125 1.99 6.93 -7.91
CA LYS A 125 1.20 8.00 -8.56
C LYS A 125 -0.22 8.14 -8.01
N ASN A 126 -0.78 7.09 -7.41
CA ASN A 126 -2.09 7.16 -6.75
C ASN A 126 -2.03 7.98 -5.43
N LEU A 127 -0.82 8.32 -4.97
CA LEU A 127 -0.55 9.17 -3.80
C LEU A 127 -0.21 10.62 -4.15
N ASP A 128 -0.08 10.95 -5.43
CA ASP A 128 0.19 12.31 -5.90
C ASP A 128 -1.09 13.16 -6.01
#